data_AF-A0A7T8JTG6-F1
#
_entry.id   AF-A0A7T8JTG6-F1
#
_cell.length_a   1.000
_cell.length_b   1.000
_cell.length_c   1.000
_cell.angle_alpha   90.00
_cell.angle_beta   90.00
_cell.angle_gamma   90.00
#
_symmetry.space_group_name_H-M   'P 1'
#
loop_
_entity.id
_entity.type
_entity.pdbx_description
1 polymer ?
#
loop_
_entity_poly.entity_id
_entity_poly.type
_entity_poly.pdbx_seq_one_letter_code
_entity_poly.pdbx_strand_id
1 'polypeptide(L)'
;MSSELERRTAIIVALRCGRAPKEIIDFFKFPKATVYSIAKSFKESEDIEEGFLTPERKTPSPIWCKLVLRESRHVLVKGVLAPSSPDLNPCDYYLWGVLERDTNKRAHNTVDSLKAAIIQAVANLSREQVAHAVGRFRHRVEAVIVKGGSWIE
;
A
#
# COMPACT_ATOMS: atom_id res chain seq x y z
N MET A 1 25.10 -1.01 -8.68
CA MET A 1 24.17 0.10 -8.39
C MET A 1 24.95 1.16 -7.63
N SER A 2 24.81 2.46 -7.95
CA SER A 2 25.63 3.53 -7.33
C SER A 2 25.13 3.86 -5.92
N SER A 3 26.05 4.04 -4.95
CA SER A 3 25.74 4.40 -3.56
C SER A 3 24.97 5.72 -3.43
N GLU A 4 25.03 6.59 -4.44
CA GLU A 4 24.23 7.82 -4.50
C GLU A 4 22.75 7.56 -4.82
N LEU A 5 22.46 6.58 -5.67
CA LEU A 5 21.09 6.20 -6.02
C LEU A 5 20.37 5.57 -4.83
N GLU A 6 21.07 4.71 -4.08
CA GLU A 6 20.55 4.09 -2.86
C GLU A 6 20.23 5.14 -1.79
N ARG A 7 21.12 6.14 -1.60
CA ARG A 7 20.89 7.27 -0.69
C ARG A 7 19.68 8.10 -1.10
N ARG A 8 19.53 8.42 -2.40
CA ARG A 8 18.37 9.14 -2.93
C ARG A 8 17.07 8.38 -2.67
N THR A 9 17.05 7.09 -2.98
CA THR A 9 15.88 6.23 -2.77
C THR A 9 15.48 6.16 -1.29
N ALA A 10 16.44 5.97 -0.39
CA ALA A 10 16.18 5.91 1.05
C ALA A 10 15.55 7.21 1.59
N ILE A 11 16.02 8.37 1.13
CA ILE A 11 15.48 9.68 1.53
C ILE A 11 14.05 9.86 1.02
N ILE A 12 13.78 9.55 -0.25
CA ILE A 12 12.43 9.67 -0.84
C ILE A 12 11.44 8.75 -0.11
N VAL A 13 11.83 7.50 0.16
CA VAL A 13 11.02 6.54 0.91
C VAL A 13 10.69 7.07 2.31
N ALA A 14 11.67 7.63 3.02
CA ALA A 14 11.46 8.17 4.36
C ALA A 14 10.55 9.41 4.37
N LEU A 15 10.67 10.31 3.38
CA LEU A 15 9.78 11.46 3.22
C LEU A 15 8.33 11.04 2.95
N ARG A 16 8.12 10.03 2.09
CA ARG A 16 6.78 9.47 1.83
C ARG A 16 6.15 8.80 3.07
N CYS A 17 6.98 8.35 4.01
CA CYS A 17 6.54 7.85 5.31
C CYS A 17 6.23 8.98 6.32
N GLY A 18 6.24 10.25 5.90
CA GLY A 18 5.92 11.41 6.74
C GLY A 18 7.03 11.78 7.72
N ARG A 19 8.26 11.27 7.54
CA ARG A 19 9.40 11.63 8.40
C ARG A 19 9.89 13.04 8.09
N ALA A 20 10.21 13.80 9.13
CA ALA A 20 10.81 15.11 8.96
C ALA A 20 12.27 14.98 8.45
N PRO A 21 12.76 15.90 7.60
CA PRO A 21 14.15 15.88 7.12
C PRO A 21 15.19 15.76 8.23
N LYS A 22 14.93 16.35 9.40
CA LYS A 22 15.80 16.26 10.58
C LYS A 22 15.89 14.83 11.12
N GLU A 23 14.78 14.10 11.21
CA GLU A 23 14.76 12.70 11.65
C GLU A 23 15.52 11.80 10.66
N ILE A 24 15.43 12.10 9.37
CA ILE A 24 16.14 11.36 8.30
C ILE A 24 17.66 11.57 8.42
N ILE A 25 18.10 12.79 8.66
CA ILE A 25 19.52 13.13 8.90
C ILE A 25 20.03 12.38 10.14
N ASP A 26 19.27 12.43 11.24
CA ASP A 26 19.66 11.84 12.50
C ASP A 26 19.74 10.31 12.42
N PHE A 27 18.85 9.68 11.64
CA PHE A 27 18.77 8.24 11.46
C PHE A 27 19.83 7.70 10.49
N PHE A 28 19.89 8.22 9.27
CA PHE A 28 20.77 7.69 8.22
C PHE A 28 22.18 8.30 8.23
N LYS A 29 22.40 9.36 9.03
CA LYS A 29 23.65 10.14 9.05
C LYS A 29 24.04 10.69 7.67
N PHE A 30 23.05 10.93 6.81
CA PHE A 30 23.27 11.49 5.49
C PHE A 30 23.59 12.99 5.56
N PRO A 31 24.32 13.53 4.56
CA PRO A 31 24.62 14.95 4.52
C PRO A 31 23.35 15.80 4.51
N LYS A 32 23.30 16.80 5.40
CA LYS A 32 22.17 17.73 5.52
C LYS A 32 21.78 18.33 4.16
N ALA A 33 22.77 18.79 3.39
CA ALA A 33 22.54 19.39 2.07
C ALA A 33 21.75 18.46 1.12
N THR A 34 22.12 17.17 1.08
CA THR A 34 21.47 16.16 0.23
C THR A 34 20.04 15.89 0.67
N VAL A 35 19.79 15.73 1.97
CA VAL A 35 18.44 15.46 2.48
C VAL A 35 17.49 16.63 2.19
N TYR A 36 17.95 17.86 2.44
CA TYR A 36 17.13 19.04 2.20
C TYR A 36 16.93 19.34 0.70
N SER A 37 17.92 19.08 -0.16
CA SER A 37 17.73 19.27 -1.61
C SER A 37 16.68 18.32 -2.16
N ILE A 38 16.70 17.05 -1.72
CA ILE A 38 15.73 16.03 -2.14
C ILE A 38 14.36 16.33 -1.55
N ALA A 39 14.27 16.74 -0.28
CA ALA A 39 13.01 17.13 0.35
C ALA A 39 12.34 18.32 -0.36
N LYS A 40 13.15 19.28 -0.83
CA LYS A 40 12.66 20.41 -1.63
C LYS A 40 12.07 19.93 -2.96
N SER A 41 12.83 19.16 -3.74
CA SER A 41 12.35 18.61 -5.02
C SER A 41 11.14 17.69 -4.86
N PHE A 42 11.05 16.96 -3.74
CA PHE A 42 9.90 16.12 -3.41
C PHE A 42 8.63 16.96 -3.20
N LYS A 43 8.73 18.06 -2.43
CA LYS A 43 7.61 18.97 -2.19
C LYS A 43 7.15 19.66 -3.47
N GLU A 44 8.10 20.14 -4.29
CA GLU A 44 7.80 20.74 -5.58
C GLU A 44 7.06 19.76 -6.52
N SER A 45 7.37 18.46 -6.46
CA SER A 45 6.65 17.45 -7.23
C SER A 45 5.24 17.15 -6.69
N GLU A 46 5.04 17.19 -5.36
CA GLU A 46 3.69 17.04 -4.77
C GLU A 46 2.80 18.24 -5.11
N ASP A 47 3.34 19.46 -5.06
CA ASP A 47 2.61 20.69 -5.41
C ASP A 47 2.18 20.69 -6.90
N ILE A 48 2.99 20.12 -7.80
CA ILE A 48 2.62 19.91 -9.20
C ILE A 48 1.49 18.89 -9.32
N GLU A 49 1.56 17.76 -8.62
CA GLU A 49 0.55 16.70 -8.69
C GLU A 49 -0.79 17.14 -8.10
N GLU A 50 -0.78 17.99 -7.07
CA GLU A 50 -1.97 18.60 -6.47
C GLU A 50 -2.61 19.66 -7.39
N GLY A 51 -1.82 20.40 -8.17
CA GLY A 51 -2.30 21.40 -9.14
C GLY A 51 -3.01 20.82 -10.37
N PHE A 52 -2.84 19.52 -10.67
CA PHE A 52 -3.48 18.84 -11.81
C PHE A 52 -4.79 18.11 -11.44
N LEU A 53 -5.21 18.10 -10.18
CA LEU A 53 -6.42 17.40 -9.72
C LEU A 53 -7.62 18.35 -9.63
N THR A 54 -8.61 18.17 -10.51
CA THR A 54 -9.91 18.87 -10.48
C THR A 54 -10.80 18.44 -9.29
N PRO A 55 -11.85 19.23 -8.93
CA PRO A 55 -12.48 19.21 -7.60
C PRO A 55 -13.29 17.96 -7.20
N GLU A 56 -13.43 16.95 -8.07
CA GLU A 56 -14.41 15.88 -7.87
C GLU A 56 -13.89 14.55 -7.32
N ARG A 57 -12.61 14.47 -6.96
CA ARG A 57 -12.11 13.31 -6.18
C ARG A 57 -12.12 13.64 -4.70
N LYS A 58 -13.30 13.56 -4.09
CA LYS A 58 -13.40 13.45 -2.62
C LYS A 58 -12.55 12.26 -2.21
N THR A 59 -11.46 12.56 -1.52
CA THR A 59 -10.59 11.59 -0.87
C THR A 59 -11.44 10.61 -0.04
N PRO A 60 -11.22 9.29 -0.15
CA PRO A 60 -11.89 8.35 0.73
C PRO A 60 -11.51 8.67 2.17
N SER A 61 -12.53 8.71 3.04
CA SER A 61 -12.47 9.01 4.46
C SER A 61 -11.15 8.54 5.16
N PRO A 62 -10.48 9.42 5.93
CA PRO A 62 -9.21 9.13 6.63
C PRO A 62 -9.22 7.96 7.62
N ILE A 63 -10.39 7.37 7.88
CA ILE A 63 -10.57 6.26 8.83
C ILE A 63 -9.95 4.97 8.30
N TRP A 64 -9.97 4.74 6.97
CA TRP A 64 -9.40 3.53 6.36
C TRP A 64 -7.86 3.52 6.37
N CYS A 65 -7.23 4.67 6.12
CA CYS A 65 -5.76 4.77 6.13
C CYS A 65 -5.16 4.65 7.55
N LYS A 66 -5.86 5.12 8.60
CA LYS A 66 -5.29 5.13 9.96
C LYS A 66 -5.20 3.74 10.60
N LEU A 67 -6.07 2.80 10.23
CA LEU A 67 -6.10 1.48 10.88
C LEU A 67 -4.96 0.57 10.39
N VAL A 68 -4.63 0.63 9.10
CA VAL A 68 -3.56 -0.20 8.50
C VAL A 68 -2.16 0.33 8.86
N LEU A 69 -2.01 1.64 9.07
CA LEU A 69 -0.72 2.30 9.27
C LEU A 69 -0.22 2.32 10.72
N ARG A 70 -1.08 2.10 11.73
CA ARG A 70 -0.66 2.26 13.14
C ARG A 70 0.12 1.06 13.67
N GLU A 71 -0.13 -0.14 13.16
CA GLU A 71 0.53 -1.35 13.65
C GLU A 71 1.79 -1.70 12.85
N SER A 72 1.82 -1.52 11.53
CA SER A 72 2.93 -1.91 10.67
C SER A 72 4.02 -0.85 10.59
N ARG A 73 4.84 -0.75 11.64
CA ARG A 73 5.94 0.22 11.75
C ARG A 73 7.11 -0.01 10.78
N HIS A 74 7.03 -0.99 9.89
CA HIS A 74 7.99 -1.21 8.82
C HIS A 74 7.23 -1.71 7.59
N VAL A 75 7.53 -1.11 6.43
CA VAL A 75 7.04 -1.49 5.10
C VAL A 75 5.57 -1.18 4.87
N LEU A 76 5.24 0.07 4.55
CA LEU A 76 4.32 0.45 3.48
C LEU A 76 4.42 1.98 3.29
N VAL A 77 5.31 2.40 2.39
CA VAL A 77 5.15 3.69 1.72
C VAL A 77 3.76 3.68 1.10
N LYS A 78 3.01 4.77 1.30
CA LYS A 78 1.72 5.02 0.64
C LYS A 78 1.81 4.61 -0.85
N GLY A 79 1.18 3.48 -1.22
CA GLY A 79 0.92 3.11 -2.60
C GLY A 79 2.02 2.40 -3.42
N VAL A 80 3.07 1.82 -2.83
CA VAL A 80 4.02 1.00 -3.62
C VAL A 80 4.06 -0.44 -3.12
N LEU A 81 3.21 -1.28 -3.72
CA LEU A 81 3.43 -2.73 -3.72
C LEU A 81 4.60 -3.03 -4.65
N ALA A 82 5.44 -4.01 -4.30
CA ALA A 82 6.45 -4.48 -5.24
C ALA A 82 5.76 -5.05 -6.50
N PRO A 83 6.32 -4.83 -7.70
CA PRO A 83 5.80 -5.43 -8.92
C PRO A 83 5.64 -6.95 -8.75
N SER A 84 4.60 -7.51 -9.37
CA SER A 84 4.34 -8.96 -9.34
C SER A 84 4.31 -9.57 -7.93
N SER A 85 3.75 -8.87 -6.94
CA SER A 85 3.66 -9.35 -5.55
C SER A 85 2.21 -9.51 -5.07
N PRO A 86 1.39 -10.38 -5.70
CA PRO A 86 0.03 -10.69 -5.22
C PRO A 86 0.04 -11.24 -3.79
N ASP A 87 1.10 -11.93 -3.39
CA ASP A 87 1.30 -12.43 -2.03
C ASP A 87 1.29 -11.34 -0.96
N LEU A 88 1.55 -10.08 -1.36
CA LEU A 88 1.59 -8.93 -0.46
C LEU A 88 0.39 -7.99 -0.64
N ASN A 89 -0.63 -8.39 -1.41
CA ASN A 89 -1.85 -7.61 -1.56
C ASN A 89 -3.06 -8.35 -0.94
N PRO A 90 -3.69 -7.82 0.13
CA PRO A 90 -4.87 -8.43 0.74
C PRO A 90 -6.03 -8.67 -0.22
N CYS A 91 -6.14 -7.87 -1.29
CA CYS A 91 -7.14 -8.14 -2.32
C CYS A 91 -6.82 -9.43 -3.10
N ASP A 92 -5.55 -9.63 -3.45
CA ASP A 92 -5.11 -10.76 -4.28
C ASP A 92 -5.03 -12.06 -3.49
N TYR A 93 -4.41 -12.07 -2.30
CA TYR A 93 -4.27 -13.31 -1.52
C TYR A 93 -5.54 -13.69 -0.72
N TYR A 94 -6.58 -12.85 -0.70
CA TYR A 94 -7.79 -13.13 0.08
C TYR A 94 -9.09 -12.70 -0.59
N LEU A 95 -9.29 -11.40 -0.85
CA LEU A 95 -10.60 -10.86 -1.24
C LEU A 95 -11.13 -11.57 -2.50
N TRP A 96 -10.32 -11.67 -3.55
CA TRP A 96 -10.76 -12.28 -4.79
C TRP A 96 -11.15 -13.75 -4.63
N GLY A 97 -10.40 -14.52 -3.84
CA GLY A 97 -10.75 -15.91 -3.56
C GLY A 97 -12.06 -16.08 -2.78
N VAL A 98 -12.41 -15.12 -1.91
CA VAL A 98 -13.71 -15.13 -1.22
C VAL A 98 -14.84 -14.75 -2.17
N LEU A 99 -14.66 -13.67 -2.94
CA LEU A 99 -15.67 -13.22 -3.90
C LEU A 99 -15.95 -14.27 -4.96
N GLU A 100 -14.90 -14.85 -5.57
CA GLU A 100 -15.02 -15.90 -6.56
C GLU A 100 -15.79 -17.11 -6.01
N ARG A 101 -15.46 -17.56 -4.80
CA ARG A 101 -16.15 -18.68 -4.15
C ARG A 101 -17.62 -18.39 -3.91
N ASP A 102 -17.97 -17.16 -3.55
CA ASP A 102 -19.34 -16.78 -3.21
C ASP A 102 -20.20 -16.51 -4.44
N THR A 103 -19.66 -15.83 -5.45
CA THR A 103 -20.37 -15.51 -6.69
C THR A 103 -20.56 -16.76 -7.53
N ASN A 104 -19.54 -17.62 -7.65
CA ASN A 104 -19.59 -18.79 -8.51
C ASN A 104 -20.41 -19.96 -7.92
N LYS A 105 -21.07 -19.79 -6.76
CA LYS A 105 -22.05 -20.77 -6.24
C LYS A 105 -23.24 -20.96 -7.17
N ARG A 106 -23.52 -20.00 -8.05
CA ARG A 106 -24.62 -20.03 -9.00
C ARG A 106 -24.10 -19.59 -10.38
N ALA A 107 -24.65 -20.16 -11.43
CA ALA A 107 -24.38 -19.68 -12.78
C ALA A 107 -25.05 -18.32 -13.00
N HIS A 108 -24.36 -17.41 -13.69
CA HIS A 108 -24.88 -16.12 -14.10
C HIS A 108 -25.04 -16.11 -15.63
N ASN A 109 -26.24 -15.79 -16.11
CA ASN A 109 -26.54 -15.70 -17.54
C ASN A 109 -26.45 -14.26 -18.10
N THR A 110 -26.23 -13.28 -17.23
CA THR A 110 -26.05 -11.87 -17.61
C THR A 110 -24.95 -11.22 -16.78
N VAL A 111 -24.32 -10.19 -17.36
CA VAL A 111 -23.32 -9.38 -16.67
C VAL A 111 -23.91 -8.67 -15.45
N ASP A 112 -25.17 -8.24 -15.52
CA ASP A 112 -25.83 -7.54 -14.40
C ASP A 112 -26.12 -8.49 -13.23
N SER A 113 -26.49 -9.74 -13.50
CA SER A 113 -26.63 -10.77 -12.47
C SER A 113 -25.30 -11.01 -11.74
N LEU A 114 -24.20 -11.09 -12.48
CA LEU A 114 -22.86 -11.25 -11.90
C LEU A 114 -22.44 -10.02 -11.08
N LYS A 115 -22.62 -8.81 -11.61
CA LYS A 115 -22.32 -7.56 -10.88
C LYS A 115 -23.10 -7.48 -9.57
N ALA A 116 -24.40 -7.79 -9.60
CA ALA A 116 -25.24 -7.80 -8.40
C ALA A 116 -24.74 -8.81 -7.36
N ALA A 117 -24.34 -10.01 -7.81
CA ALA A 117 -23.78 -11.03 -6.92
C ALA A 117 -22.45 -10.60 -6.30
N ILE A 118 -21.55 -9.97 -7.07
CA ILE A 118 -20.28 -9.43 -6.54
C ILE A 118 -20.56 -8.35 -5.49
N ILE A 119 -21.47 -7.41 -5.77
CA ILE A 119 -21.83 -6.34 -4.82
C ILE A 119 -22.39 -6.95 -3.53
N GLN A 120 -23.27 -7.95 -3.62
CA GLN A 120 -23.80 -8.65 -2.45
C GLN A 120 -22.71 -9.40 -1.67
N ALA A 121 -21.80 -10.11 -2.36
CA ALA A 121 -20.70 -10.82 -1.73
C ALA A 121 -19.78 -9.85 -0.96
N VAL A 122 -19.46 -8.69 -1.55
CA VAL A 122 -18.69 -7.64 -0.87
C VAL A 122 -19.46 -7.09 0.34
N ALA A 123 -20.77 -6.84 0.21
CA ALA A 123 -21.59 -6.33 1.32
C ALA A 123 -21.71 -7.31 2.50
N ASN A 124 -21.61 -8.62 2.21
CA ASN A 124 -21.67 -9.68 3.21
C ASN A 124 -20.33 -9.96 3.91
N LEU A 125 -19.22 -9.35 3.47
CA LEU A 125 -17.94 -9.48 4.15
C LEU A 125 -18.01 -8.81 5.52
N SER A 126 -17.81 -9.61 6.56
CA SER A 126 -17.74 -9.10 7.93
C SER A 126 -16.48 -8.27 8.16
N ARG A 127 -16.53 -7.33 9.11
CA ARG A 127 -15.36 -6.53 9.48
C ARG A 127 -14.24 -7.41 10.03
N GLU A 128 -14.60 -8.50 10.71
CA GLU A 128 -13.70 -9.48 11.29
C GLU A 128 -12.91 -10.22 10.20
N GLN A 129 -13.58 -10.62 9.10
CA GLN A 129 -12.91 -11.22 7.95
C GLN A 129 -11.91 -10.26 7.30
N VAL A 130 -12.28 -8.98 7.14
CA VAL A 130 -11.39 -7.96 6.57
C VAL A 130 -10.21 -7.69 7.50
N ALA A 131 -10.46 -7.52 8.80
CA ALA A 131 -9.42 -7.31 9.80
C ALA A 131 -8.45 -8.48 9.87
N HIS A 132 -8.96 -9.72 9.85
CA HIS A 132 -8.13 -10.91 9.80
C HIS A 132 -7.28 -10.98 8.53
N ALA A 133 -7.85 -10.69 7.36
CA ALA A 133 -7.11 -10.67 6.10
C ALA A 133 -5.97 -9.64 6.12
N VAL A 134 -6.26 -8.40 6.53
CA VAL A 134 -5.26 -7.33 6.65
C VAL A 134 -4.22 -7.66 7.72
N GLY A 135 -4.61 -8.27 8.84
CA GLY A 135 -3.70 -8.68 9.92
C GLY A 135 -2.63 -9.68 9.48
N ARG A 136 -2.91 -10.50 8.46
CA ARG A 136 -1.93 -11.44 7.88
C ARG A 136 -0.82 -10.75 7.09
N PHE A 137 -0.98 -9.49 6.69
CA PHE A 137 -0.02 -8.78 5.85
C PHE A 137 1.39 -8.78 6.45
N ARG A 138 1.53 -8.50 7.75
CA ARG A 138 2.84 -8.50 8.44
C ARG A 138 3.55 -9.85 8.29
N HIS A 139 2.86 -10.94 8.65
CA HIS A 139 3.45 -12.27 8.62
C HIS A 139 3.87 -12.67 7.20
N ARG A 140 3.12 -12.24 6.18
CA ARG A 140 3.49 -12.45 4.78
C ARG A 140 4.74 -11.68 4.39
N VAL A 141 4.86 -10.41 4.78
CA VAL A 141 6.11 -9.65 4.57
C VAL A 141 7.30 -10.34 5.23
N GLU A 142 7.16 -10.80 6.48
CA GLU A 142 8.21 -11.52 7.20
C GLU A 142 8.60 -12.82 6.47
N ALA A 143 7.63 -13.58 5.97
CA ALA A 143 7.89 -14.79 5.19
C ALA A 143 8.64 -14.51 3.88
N VAL A 144 8.31 -13.42 3.15
CA VAL A 144 9.06 -13.00 1.96
C VAL A 144 10.50 -12.65 2.31
N ILE A 145 10.74 -11.95 3.43
CA ILE A 145 12.09 -11.59 3.90
C ILE A 145 12.89 -12.86 4.20
N VAL A 146 12.31 -13.82 4.91
CA VAL A 146 12.97 -15.11 5.22
C VAL A 146 13.35 -15.86 3.95
N LYS A 147 12.52 -15.79 2.90
CA LYS A 147 12.80 -16.39 1.59
C LYS A 147 13.66 -15.52 0.66
N GLY A 148 14.24 -14.42 1.17
CA GLY A 148 15.11 -13.55 0.37
C GLY A 148 14.40 -12.88 -0.81
N GLY A 149 13.10 -12.59 -0.69
CA GLY A 149 12.30 -11.99 -1.75
C GLY A 149 11.61 -12.97 -2.70
N SER A 150 11.70 -14.27 -2.45
CA SER A 150 10.99 -15.30 -3.24
C SER A 150 9.51 -15.44 -2.83
N TRP A 151 8.74 -16.12 -3.68
CA TRP A 151 7.31 -16.38 -3.55
C TRP A 151 6.96 -17.14 -2.27
N ILE A 152 5.81 -16.81 -1.69
CA ILE A 152 5.29 -17.45 -0.48
C ILE A 152 3.88 -17.98 -0.73
N GLU A 153 3.55 -19.13 -0.15
CA GLU A 153 2.17 -19.63 -0.13
C GLU A 153 1.38 -18.93 0.98
#